data_AF-A0A4R6AQC5-F1
#
_entry.id   AF-A0A4R6AQC5-F1
#
_cell.length_a   1.000
_cell.length_b   1.000
_cell.length_c   1.000
_cell.angle_alpha   90.00
_cell.angle_beta   90.00
_cell.angle_gamma   90.00
#
_symmetry.space_group_name_H-M   'P 1'
#
loop_
_entity.id
_entity.type
_entity.pdbx_description
1 polymer ?
#
loop_
_entity_poly.entity_id
_entity_poly.type
_entity_poly.pdbx_seq_one_letter_code
_entity_poly.pdbx_strand_id
1 'polypeptide(L)'
;MSNTPAINLSTLPADQRAAVEALMQEVSALKEITTRQEHLIAELNHALHGKRSEKLTEDERQLAFEDLTIAVEEVEAEKEARAASKGEGPRKKPAPRRNIGNLPASLPRIETVIEPD
;
A
#
# COMPACT_ATOMS: atom_id res chain seq x y z
N MET A 1 -16.59 -8.67 -6.99
CA MET A 1 -15.92 -9.93 -7.38
C MET A 1 -16.42 -10.32 -8.75
N SER A 2 -15.74 -9.91 -9.82
CA SER A 2 -16.10 -10.28 -11.18
C SER A 2 -15.81 -11.77 -11.39
N ASN A 3 -16.87 -12.57 -11.46
CA ASN A 3 -16.82 -13.99 -11.81
C ASN A 3 -16.58 -14.11 -13.32
N THR A 4 -15.38 -13.75 -13.78
CA THR A 4 -14.98 -13.93 -15.18
C THR A 4 -14.52 -15.38 -15.33
N PRO A 5 -15.16 -16.18 -16.20
CA PRO A 5 -14.72 -17.56 -16.42
C PRO A 5 -13.27 -17.54 -16.93
N ALA A 6 -12.42 -18.39 -16.34
CA ALA A 6 -11.04 -18.55 -16.78
C ALA A 6 -11.01 -19.02 -18.24
N ILE A 7 -10.34 -18.27 -19.11
CA ILE A 7 -10.19 -18.63 -20.53
C ILE A 7 -9.20 -19.79 -20.61
N ASN A 8 -9.66 -20.96 -21.06
CA ASN A 8 -8.80 -22.11 -21.30
C ASN A 8 -8.10 -21.97 -22.66
N LEU A 9 -6.82 -21.60 -22.68
CA LEU A 9 -6.06 -21.41 -23.92
C LEU A 9 -5.93 -22.69 -24.76
N SER A 10 -6.00 -23.86 -24.13
CA SER A 10 -5.89 -25.17 -24.79
C SER A 10 -7.10 -25.51 -25.67
N THR A 11 -8.25 -24.85 -25.49
CA THR A 11 -9.44 -25.05 -26.32
C THR A 11 -9.47 -24.14 -27.56
N LEU A 12 -8.56 -23.16 -27.64
CA LEU A 12 -8.45 -22.25 -28.77
C LEU A 12 -7.61 -22.86 -29.92
N PRO A 13 -7.87 -22.46 -31.18
CA PRO A 13 -7.02 -22.76 -32.33
C PRO A 13 -5.57 -22.29 -32.10
N ALA A 14 -4.58 -23.10 -32.49
CA ALA A 14 -3.17 -22.85 -32.17
C ALA A 14 -2.63 -21.52 -32.71
N ASP A 15 -3.13 -21.10 -33.87
CA ASP A 15 -2.89 -19.81 -34.52
C ASP A 15 -3.41 -18.61 -33.73
N GLN A 16 -4.45 -18.79 -32.91
CA GLN A 16 -5.08 -17.72 -32.13
C GLN A 16 -4.59 -17.65 -30.68
N ARG A 17 -3.99 -18.73 -30.16
CA ARG A 17 -3.52 -18.81 -28.76
C ARG A 17 -2.56 -17.69 -28.40
N ALA A 18 -1.56 -17.44 -29.23
CA ALA A 18 -0.56 -16.41 -28.98
C ALA A 18 -1.17 -15.00 -28.93
N ALA A 19 -2.15 -14.73 -29.80
CA ALA A 19 -2.85 -13.44 -29.82
C ALA A 19 -3.72 -13.23 -28.56
N VAL A 20 -4.42 -14.28 -28.12
CA VAL A 20 -5.22 -14.25 -26.88
C VAL A 20 -4.33 -14.08 -25.66
N GLU A 21 -3.20 -14.77 -25.61
CA GLU A 21 -2.22 -14.65 -24.52
C GLU A 21 -1.63 -13.23 -24.44
N ALA A 22 -1.24 -12.65 -25.57
CA ALA A 22 -0.78 -11.27 -25.63
C ALA A 22 -1.84 -10.27 -25.15
N LEU A 23 -3.11 -10.46 -25.56
CA LEU A 23 -4.22 -9.62 -25.10
C LEU A 23 -4.46 -9.77 -23.59
N MET A 24 -4.35 -10.99 -23.05
CA MET A 24 -4.48 -11.21 -21.61
C MET A 24 -3.37 -10.50 -20.82
N GLN A 25 -2.14 -10.52 -21.32
CA GLN A 25 -1.01 -9.80 -20.73
C GLN A 25 -1.25 -8.28 -20.75
N GLU A 26 -1.68 -7.74 -21.89
CA GLU A 26 -2.00 -6.31 -22.03
C GLU A 26 -3.13 -5.90 -21.08
N VAL A 27 -4.20 -6.69 -20.99
CA VAL A 27 -5.31 -6.43 -20.06
C VAL A 27 -4.85 -6.49 -18.61
N SER A 28 -3.94 -7.39 -18.23
CA SER A 28 -3.37 -7.38 -16.89
C SER A 28 -2.57 -6.12 -16.60
N ALA A 29 -1.69 -5.71 -17.51
CA ALA A 29 -0.89 -4.49 -17.35
C ALA A 29 -1.78 -3.24 -17.26
N LEU A 30 -2.82 -3.14 -18.11
CA LEU A 30 -3.77 -2.04 -18.06
C LEU A 30 -4.54 -2.00 -16.74
N LYS A 31 -4.96 -3.15 -16.20
CA LYS A 31 -5.64 -3.21 -14.90
C LYS A 31 -4.74 -2.71 -13.77
N GLU A 32 -3.46 -3.09 -13.78
CA GLU A 32 -2.48 -2.59 -12.79
C GLU A 32 -2.31 -1.08 -12.88
N ILE A 33 -2.20 -0.53 -14.10
CA ILE A 33 -2.14 0.91 -14.34
C ILE A 33 -3.40 1.60 -13.84
N THR A 34 -4.59 1.06 -14.15
CA THR A 34 -5.87 1.62 -13.69
C THR A 34 -5.95 1.65 -12.17
N THR A 35 -5.62 0.55 -11.49
CA THR A 35 -5.63 0.52 -10.02
C THR A 35 -4.67 1.54 -9.41
N ARG A 36 -3.47 1.73 -9.99
CA ARG A 36 -2.53 2.77 -9.56
C ARG A 36 -3.10 4.17 -9.78
N GLN A 37 -3.72 4.42 -10.93
CA GLN A 37 -4.33 5.71 -11.24
C GLN A 37 -5.51 6.03 -10.31
N GLU A 38 -6.38 5.06 -10.04
CA GLU A 38 -7.48 5.20 -9.09
C GLU A 38 -6.99 5.58 -7.70
N HIS A 39 -5.90 4.96 -7.23
CA HIS A 39 -5.27 5.31 -5.96
C HIS A 39 -4.75 6.75 -5.95
N LEU A 40 -4.01 7.16 -6.99
CA LEU A 40 -3.49 8.53 -7.11
C LEU A 40 -4.63 9.58 -7.16
N ILE A 41 -5.71 9.28 -7.86
CA ILE A 41 -6.89 10.16 -7.91
C ILE A 41 -7.57 10.25 -6.55
N ALA A 42 -7.67 9.14 -5.81
CA ALA A 42 -8.25 9.14 -4.46
C ALA A 42 -7.42 10.00 -3.50
N GLU A 43 -6.09 9.87 -3.54
CA GLU A 43 -5.17 10.70 -2.75
C GLU A 43 -5.27 12.18 -3.13
N LEU A 44 -5.34 12.52 -4.43
CA LEU A 44 -5.55 13.89 -4.88
C LEU A 44 -6.87 14.47 -4.36
N ASN A 45 -7.96 13.70 -4.44
CA ASN A 45 -9.26 14.14 -3.92
C ASN A 45 -9.22 14.32 -2.40
N HIS A 46 -8.51 13.44 -1.67
CA HIS A 46 -8.32 13.60 -0.24
C HIS A 46 -7.48 14.84 0.09
N ALA A 47 -6.41 15.11 -0.66
CA ALA A 47 -5.59 16.30 -0.52
C ALA A 47 -6.37 17.59 -0.83
N LEU A 48 -7.24 17.58 -1.85
CA LEU A 48 -8.02 18.76 -2.27
C LEU A 48 -9.28 19.02 -1.45
N HIS A 49 -9.94 17.95 -1.00
CA HIS A 49 -11.30 18.01 -0.46
C HIS A 49 -11.45 17.28 0.88
N GLY A 50 -10.37 16.79 1.48
CA GLY A 50 -10.39 16.09 2.77
C GLY A 50 -10.77 16.99 3.94
N LYS A 51 -11.27 16.39 5.03
CA LYS A 51 -11.73 17.11 6.24
C LYS A 51 -10.65 17.95 6.93
N ARG A 52 -9.37 17.66 6.68
CA ARG A 52 -8.20 18.43 7.16
C ARG A 52 -7.45 19.13 6.02
N SER A 53 -8.01 19.15 4.81
CA SER A 53 -7.48 19.93 3.70
C SER A 53 -7.77 21.40 3.99
N GLU A 54 -6.89 22.03 4.76
CA GLU A 54 -6.65 23.46 4.54
C GLU A 54 -6.19 23.56 3.10
N LYS A 55 -6.90 24.33 2.28
CA LYS A 55 -6.77 24.38 0.82
C LYS A 55 -5.30 24.46 0.38
N LEU A 56 -4.70 23.31 0.10
CA LEU A 56 -3.31 23.22 -0.35
C LEU A 56 -3.14 24.09 -1.58
N THR A 57 -2.15 24.97 -1.54
CA THR A 57 -1.73 25.78 -2.69
C THR A 57 -1.21 24.88 -3.81
N GLU A 58 -1.08 25.40 -5.03
CA GLU A 58 -0.57 24.64 -6.18
C GLU A 58 0.75 23.93 -5.89
N ASP A 59 1.68 24.65 -5.26
CA ASP A 59 3.01 24.16 -4.92
C ASP A 59 2.96 23.05 -3.87
N GLU A 60 2.09 23.16 -2.86
CA GLU A 60 1.95 22.12 -1.83
C GLU A 60 1.26 20.86 -2.37
N ARG A 61 0.36 21.00 -3.35
CA ARG A 61 -0.20 19.83 -4.06
C ARG A 61 0.87 19.13 -4.89
N GLN A 62 1.70 19.90 -5.59
CA GLN A 62 2.81 19.35 -6.38
C GLN A 62 3.79 18.58 -5.49
N LEU A 63 4.12 19.14 -4.33
CA LEU A 63 4.96 18.47 -3.33
C LEU A 63 4.34 17.15 -2.85
N ALA A 64 3.03 17.12 -2.57
CA ALA A 64 2.35 15.89 -2.17
C ALA A 64 2.41 14.79 -3.26
N PHE A 65 2.40 15.17 -4.55
CA PHE A 65 2.59 14.20 -5.65
C PHE A 65 4.00 13.62 -5.68
N GLU A 66 5.00 14.46 -5.45
CA GLU A 66 6.41 14.02 -5.36
C GLU A 66 6.58 13.03 -4.21
N ASP A 67 6.04 13.35 -3.03
CA ASP A 67 6.08 12.48 -1.85
C ASP A 67 5.36 11.14 -2.09
N LEU A 68 4.18 11.17 -2.72
CA LEU A 68 3.45 9.93 -3.07
C LEU A 68 4.22 9.09 -4.08
N THR A 69 4.88 9.72 -5.05
CA THR A 69 5.69 9.01 -6.06
C THR A 69 6.86 8.32 -5.39
N ILE A 70 7.57 9.02 -4.51
CA ILE A 70 8.68 8.46 -3.71
C ILE A 70 8.19 7.29 -2.86
N ALA A 71 7.07 7.44 -2.15
CA ALA A 71 6.54 6.38 -1.29
C ALA A 71 6.14 5.12 -2.09
N VAL A 72 5.57 5.30 -3.29
CA VAL A 72 5.24 4.17 -4.17
C VAL A 72 6.51 3.49 -4.68
N GLU A 73 7.52 4.25 -5.10
CA GLU A 73 8.80 3.71 -5.55
C GLU A 73 9.56 2.99 -4.42
N GLU A 74 9.53 3.53 -3.21
CA GLU A 74 10.11 2.88 -2.02
C GLU A 74 9.43 1.54 -1.74
N VAL A 75 8.09 1.50 -1.79
CA VAL A 75 7.33 0.25 -1.59
C VAL A 75 7.64 -0.77 -2.70
N GLU A 76 7.73 -0.35 -3.96
CA GLU A 76 8.12 -1.27 -5.05
C GLU A 76 9.57 -1.76 -4.88
N ALA A 77 10.51 -0.88 -4.55
CA ALA A 77 11.89 -1.26 -4.26
C ALA A 77 12.00 -2.23 -3.07
N GLU A 78 11.21 -2.01 -2.01
CA GLU A 78 11.12 -2.95 -0.88
C GLU A 78 10.54 -4.31 -1.30
N LYS A 79 9.51 -4.32 -2.16
CA LYS A 79 8.94 -5.57 -2.70
C LYS A 79 9.97 -6.32 -3.55
N GLU A 80 10.70 -5.64 -4.41
CA GLU A 80 11.77 -6.22 -5.22
C GLU A 80 12.91 -6.77 -4.35
N ALA A 81 13.38 -6.00 -3.37
CA ALA A 81 14.39 -6.44 -2.42
C ALA A 81 13.93 -7.66 -1.61
N ARG A 82 12.66 -7.68 -1.19
CA ARG A 82 12.06 -8.81 -0.48
C ARG A 82 11.85 -10.03 -1.38
N ALA A 83 11.57 -9.83 -2.67
CA ALA A 83 11.50 -10.91 -3.65
C ALA A 83 12.90 -11.51 -3.90
N ALA A 84 13.94 -10.68 -3.97
CA ALA A 84 15.33 -11.12 -4.04
C ALA A 84 15.81 -11.83 -2.77
N SER A 85 15.32 -11.41 -1.59
CA SER A 85 15.69 -12.01 -0.30
C SER A 85 14.87 -13.26 0.07
N LYS A 86 13.89 -13.69 -0.73
CA LYS A 86 13.04 -14.87 -0.44
C LYS A 86 13.81 -16.21 -0.38
N GLY A 87 15.09 -16.23 -0.71
CA GLY A 87 15.99 -17.36 -0.44
C GLY A 87 16.40 -17.50 1.04
N GLU A 88 16.21 -16.47 1.86
CA GLU A 88 16.53 -16.48 3.29
C GLU A 88 15.23 -16.35 4.10
N GLY A 89 14.95 -17.34 4.94
CA GLY A 89 13.70 -17.49 5.68
C GLY A 89 13.30 -16.28 6.54
N PRO A 90 12.05 -16.25 7.05
CA PRO A 90 11.49 -15.06 7.69
C PRO A 90 12.31 -14.65 8.91
N ARG A 91 13.09 -13.55 8.79
CA ARG A 91 13.69 -12.88 9.95
C ARG A 91 12.55 -12.34 10.81
N LYS A 92 12.29 -13.01 11.92
CA LYS A 92 11.38 -12.53 12.97
C LYS A 92 11.85 -11.16 13.41
N LYS A 93 11.12 -10.10 13.03
CA LYS A 93 11.35 -8.77 13.59
C LYS A 93 11.19 -8.89 15.12
N PRO A 94 12.18 -8.48 15.92
CA PRO A 94 12.03 -8.51 17.37
C PRO A 94 10.86 -7.62 17.76
N ALA A 95 10.05 -8.07 18.71
CA ALA A 95 8.93 -7.30 19.21
C ALA A 95 9.42 -5.92 19.67
N PRO A 96 8.65 -4.84 19.41
CA PRO A 96 9.04 -3.50 19.82
C PRO A 96 9.22 -3.50 21.34
N ARG A 97 10.46 -3.22 21.79
CA ARG A 97 10.77 -3.04 23.21
C ARG A 97 10.15 -1.73 23.65
N ARG A 98 8.86 -1.76 23.99
CA ARG A 98 8.21 -0.64 24.68
C ARG A 98 8.90 -0.50 26.03
N ASN A 99 9.66 0.58 26.19
CA ASN A 99 10.15 0.99 27.49
C ASN A 99 8.94 1.56 28.26
N ILE A 100 8.09 0.68 28.77
CA ILE A 100 7.14 1.02 29.84
C ILE A 100 8.01 1.07 31.09
N GLY A 101 8.81 2.13 31.19
CA GLY A 101 9.82 2.29 32.22
C GLY A 101 9.16 2.10 33.58
N ASN A 102 9.72 1.20 34.38
CA ASN A 102 9.27 1.02 35.74
C ASN A 102 9.59 2.32 36.50
N LEU A 103 8.57 2.98 37.05
CA LEU A 103 8.78 4.24 37.75
C LEU A 103 9.70 3.99 38.96
N PRO A 104 10.85 4.69 39.07
CA PRO A 104 11.77 4.56 40.20
C PRO A 104 11.06 4.64 41.55
N ALA A 105 11.54 3.88 42.53
CA ALA A 105 10.94 3.84 43.88
C ALA A 105 10.95 5.21 44.59
N SER A 106 11.80 6.14 44.15
CA SER A 106 11.91 7.49 44.70
C SER A 106 10.83 8.46 44.19
N LEU A 107 10.08 8.10 43.15
CA LEU A 107 9.04 8.95 42.58
C LEU A 107 7.66 8.56 43.14
N PRO A 108 6.77 9.55 43.40
CA PRO A 108 5.46 9.29 43.96
C PRO A 108 4.57 8.52 42.97
N ARG A 109 3.77 7.59 43.50
CA ARG A 109 2.75 6.83 42.76
C ARG A 109 1.38 7.33 43.17
N ILE A 110 0.58 7.78 42.20
CA ILE A 110 -0.75 8.34 42.45
C ILE A 110 -1.77 7.43 41.75
N GLU A 111 -2.75 6.94 42.52
CA GLU A 111 -3.88 6.14 42.02
C GLU A 111 -5.15 6.99 42.07
N THR A 112 -5.87 7.09 40.95
CA THR A 112 -7.15 7.82 40.85
C THR A 112 -8.24 6.82 40.49
N VAL A 113 -9.24 6.67 41.36
CA VAL A 113 -10.43 5.86 41.10
C VAL A 113 -11.46 6.75 40.39
N ILE A 114 -11.97 6.30 39.24
CA ILE A 114 -13.03 6.97 38.50
C ILE A 114 -14.29 6.12 38.67
N GLU A 115 -15.34 6.70 39.26
CA GLU A 115 -16.65 6.07 39.32
C GLU A 115 -17.42 6.39 38.02
N PRO A 116 -18.12 5.41 37.42
CA PRO A 116 -18.97 5.65 36.27
C PRO A 116 -20.28 6.35 36.68
N ASP A 117 -20.73 7.30 35.85
CA ASP A 117 -22.10 7.87 35.89
C ASP A 117 -23.14 6.91 35.27
#